data_AF-A0A938G8F5-F1
#
_entry.id   AF-A0A938G8F5-F1
#
_cell.length_a   1.000
_cell.length_b   1.000
_cell.length_c   1.000
_cell.angle_alpha   90.00
_cell.angle_beta   90.00
_cell.angle_gamma   90.00
#
_symmetry.space_group_name_H-M   'P 1'
#
loop_
_entity.id
_entity.type
_entity.pdbx_description
1 polymer ?
#
loop_
_entity_poly.entity_id
_entity_poly.type
_entity_poly.pdbx_seq_one_letter_code
_entity_poly.pdbx_strand_id
1 'polypeptide(L)'
;MNSESCCGDKARIGAYCVGILGSFLVMAGIVWLMRQYTQPPPVDGKRIEERRKAAAEANLAVKELETYGYIDATKGQVRLPVVENDGQKLKLGRAAQLTLQEWKDPAAGRSNLIARWNKFNPPPKPPPSFE
;
A
#
# COMPACT_ATOMS: atom_id res chain seq x y z
N MET A 1 67.89 1.01 -8.80
CA MET A 1 67.63 0.75 -7.36
C MET A 1 66.28 1.38 -7.02
N ASN A 2 65.44 0.67 -6.25
CA ASN A 2 64.18 1.14 -5.60
C ASN A 2 62.82 0.70 -6.21
N SER A 3 62.64 -0.57 -6.59
CA SER A 3 61.31 -1.12 -6.91
C SER A 3 60.68 -1.99 -5.81
N GLU A 4 61.36 -2.23 -4.68
CA GLU A 4 60.89 -3.18 -3.66
C GLU A 4 59.97 -2.55 -2.58
N SER A 5 59.93 -1.23 -2.45
CA SER A 5 59.18 -0.55 -1.38
C SER A 5 57.67 -0.47 -1.61
N CYS A 6 57.17 -0.67 -2.83
CA CYS A 6 55.77 -0.39 -3.19
C CYS A 6 54.76 -1.47 -2.73
N CYS A 7 55.23 -2.70 -2.50
CA CYS A 7 54.36 -3.83 -2.13
C CYS A 7 54.13 -3.91 -0.61
N GLY A 8 55.13 -3.55 0.20
CA GLY A 8 55.08 -3.61 1.66
C GLY A 8 54.13 -2.58 2.29
N ASP A 9 54.07 -1.36 1.74
CA ASP A 9 53.20 -0.31 2.27
C ASP A 9 51.72 -0.60 2.01
N LYS A 10 51.38 -1.18 0.86
CA LYS A 10 49.99 -1.59 0.54
C LYS A 10 49.53 -2.74 1.43
N ALA A 11 50.41 -3.71 1.72
CA ALA A 11 50.12 -4.81 2.64
C ALA A 11 49.91 -4.31 4.09
N ARG A 12 50.70 -3.33 4.53
CA ARG A 12 50.53 -2.67 5.84
C ARG A 12 49.21 -1.91 5.93
N ILE A 13 48.88 -1.10 4.92
CA ILE A 13 47.61 -0.37 4.87
C ILE A 13 46.42 -1.35 4.87
N GLY A 14 46.51 -2.44 4.11
CA GLY A 14 45.50 -3.51 4.12
C GLY A 14 45.30 -4.12 5.52
N ALA A 15 46.39 -4.42 6.22
CA ALA A 15 46.33 -4.95 7.59
C ALA A 15 45.69 -3.95 8.56
N TYR A 16 46.02 -2.65 8.45
CA TYR A 16 45.36 -1.61 9.25
C TYR A 16 43.87 -1.48 8.95
N CYS A 17 43.48 -1.48 7.67
CA CYS A 17 42.08 -1.44 7.28
C CYS A 17 41.28 -2.62 7.84
N VAL A 18 41.83 -3.84 7.78
CA VAL A 18 41.19 -5.03 8.34
C VAL A 18 41.10 -4.96 9.86
N GLY A 19 42.16 -4.51 10.54
CA GLY A 19 42.14 -4.33 12.00
C GLY A 19 41.12 -3.29 12.45
N ILE A 20 41.05 -2.15 11.75
CA ILE A 20 40.07 -1.10 12.00
C ILE A 20 38.65 -1.63 11.78
N LEU A 21 38.36 -2.21 10.61
CA LEU A 21 37.03 -2.78 10.30
C LEU A 21 36.63 -3.88 11.30
N GLY A 22 37.56 -4.75 11.67
CA GLY A 22 37.35 -5.80 12.66
C GLY A 22 37.00 -5.24 14.04
N SER A 23 37.74 -4.24 14.51
CA SER A 23 37.44 -3.60 15.80
C SER A 23 36.07 -2.92 15.82
N PHE A 24 35.69 -2.23 14.74
CA PHE A 24 34.37 -1.61 14.63
C PHE A 24 33.25 -2.65 14.57
N LEU A 25 33.45 -3.76 13.87
CA LEU A 25 32.48 -4.87 13.83
C LEU A 25 32.27 -5.51 15.19
N VAL A 26 33.35 -5.74 15.95
CA VAL A 26 33.27 -6.29 17.31
C VAL A 26 32.51 -5.33 18.22
N MET A 27 32.84 -4.04 18.20
CA MET A 27 32.13 -3.02 19.00
C MET A 27 30.65 -2.91 18.60
N ALA A 28 30.34 -2.92 17.30
CA ALA A 28 28.96 -2.90 16.82
C ALA A 28 28.18 -4.13 17.28
N GLY A 29 28.80 -5.32 17.25
CA GLY A 29 28.20 -6.56 17.73
C GLY A 29 27.90 -6.53 19.24
N ILE A 30 28.84 -6.03 20.05
CA ILE A 30 28.65 -5.90 21.50
C ILE A 30 27.54 -4.90 21.81
N VAL A 31 27.50 -3.75 21.14
CA VAL A 31 26.44 -2.75 21.32
C VAL A 31 25.08 -3.29 20.89
N TRP A 32 25.03 -4.08 19.81
CA TRP A 32 23.80 -4.72 19.36
C TRP A 32 23.27 -5.72 20.39
N LEU A 33 24.14 -6.58 20.94
CA LEU A 33 23.81 -7.49 22.02
C LEU A 33 23.31 -6.71 23.25
N MET A 34 24.05 -5.70 23.68
CA MET A 34 23.67 -4.87 24.83
C MET A 34 22.29 -4.26 24.61
N ARG A 35 22.04 -3.66 23.44
CA ARG A 35 20.74 -3.10 23.08
C ARG A 35 19.62 -4.14 23.15
N GLN A 36 19.85 -5.37 22.71
CA GLN A 36 18.84 -6.42 22.78
C GLN A 36 18.50 -6.82 24.23
N TYR A 37 19.49 -6.85 25.13
CA TYR A 37 19.29 -7.24 26.53
C TYR A 37 18.86 -6.10 27.46
N THR A 38 19.19 -4.84 27.14
CA THR A 38 18.89 -3.68 28.00
C THR A 38 17.68 -2.89 27.55
N GLN A 39 17.09 -3.20 26.39
CA GLN A 39 15.87 -2.51 25.95
C GLN A 39 14.68 -2.99 26.78
N PRO A 40 13.97 -2.07 27.47
CA PRO A 40 12.76 -2.43 28.18
C PRO A 40 11.71 -2.95 27.17
N PRO A 41 10.88 -3.92 27.56
CA PRO A 41 9.81 -4.39 26.70
C PRO A 41 8.94 -3.21 26.27
N PRO A 42 8.61 -3.08 24.97
CA PRO A 42 7.82 -1.96 24.50
C PRO A 42 6.44 -2.00 25.17
N VAL A 43 6.10 -0.92 25.89
CA VAL A 43 4.85 -0.78 26.65
C VAL A 43 3.62 -1.00 25.76
N ASP A 44 3.73 -0.66 24.47
CA ASP A 44 2.67 -0.82 23.46
C ASP A 44 2.90 -2.00 22.50
N GLY A 45 3.80 -2.96 22.79
CA GLY A 45 4.14 -4.05 21.87
C GLY A 45 2.91 -4.80 21.32
N LYS A 46 1.96 -5.12 22.19
CA LYS A 46 0.69 -5.75 21.81
C LYS A 46 -0.18 -4.87 20.91
N ARG A 47 -0.26 -3.57 21.19
CA ARG A 47 -1.05 -2.61 20.37
C ARG A 47 -0.42 -2.37 19.01
N ILE A 48 0.91 -2.40 18.92
CA ILE A 48 1.63 -2.31 17.65
C ILE A 48 1.34 -3.55 16.81
N GLU A 49 1.37 -4.74 17.39
CA GLU A 49 1.01 -5.98 16.70
C GLU A 49 -0.44 -5.98 16.21
N GLU A 50 -1.38 -5.53 17.04
CA GLU A 50 -2.79 -5.35 16.66
C GLU A 50 -2.94 -4.38 15.48
N ARG A 51 -2.28 -3.22 15.53
CA ARG A 51 -2.29 -2.25 14.41
C ARG A 51 -1.67 -2.82 13.13
N ARG A 52 -0.61 -3.62 13.24
CA ARG A 52 0.02 -4.26 12.08
C ARG A 52 -0.89 -5.32 11.46
N LYS A 53 -1.59 -6.11 12.28
CA LYS A 53 -2.58 -7.07 11.80
C LYS A 53 -3.77 -6.37 11.15
N ALA A 54 -4.34 -5.36 11.80
CA ALA A 54 -5.42 -4.56 11.24
C ALA A 54 -5.02 -3.88 9.91
N ALA A 55 -3.80 -3.34 9.81
CA ALA A 55 -3.30 -2.78 8.56
C ALA A 55 -3.10 -3.85 7.48
N ALA A 56 -2.62 -5.05 7.83
CA ALA A 56 -2.49 -6.14 6.87
C ALA A 56 -3.86 -6.59 6.32
N GLU A 57 -4.84 -6.78 7.21
CA GLU A 57 -6.22 -7.12 6.85
C GLU A 57 -6.87 -6.04 5.99
N ALA A 58 -6.71 -4.77 6.34
CA ALA A 58 -7.20 -3.65 5.53
C ALA A 58 -6.56 -3.63 4.13
N ASN A 59 -5.25 -3.87 4.02
CA ASN A 59 -4.57 -3.93 2.73
C ASN A 59 -5.03 -5.13 1.89
N LEU A 60 -5.37 -6.27 2.50
CA LEU A 60 -5.95 -7.41 1.79
C LEU A 60 -7.34 -7.07 1.23
N ALA A 61 -8.18 -6.40 2.02
CA ALA A 61 -9.49 -5.94 1.57
C ALA A 61 -9.36 -4.91 0.42
N VAL A 62 -8.37 -4.02 0.48
CA VAL A 62 -8.07 -3.06 -0.61
C VAL A 62 -7.62 -3.77 -1.89
N LYS A 63 -6.81 -4.82 -1.81
CA LYS A 63 -6.42 -5.60 -2.99
C LYS A 63 -7.60 -6.26 -3.69
N GLU A 64 -8.60 -6.70 -2.94
CA GLU A 64 -9.83 -7.24 -3.52
C GLU A 64 -10.58 -6.16 -4.35
N LEU A 65 -10.44 -4.89 -4.00
CA LEU A 65 -11.06 -3.75 -4.70
C LEU A 65 -10.38 -3.37 -6.02
N GLU A 66 -9.14 -3.82 -6.24
CA GLU A 66 -8.40 -3.60 -7.48
C GLU A 66 -8.80 -4.56 -8.60
N THR A 67 -9.62 -5.57 -8.29
CA THR A 67 -10.02 -6.61 -9.23
C THR A 67 -11.48 -6.50 -9.65
N TYR A 68 -11.78 -6.99 -10.86
CA TYR A 68 -13.17 -7.14 -11.31
C TYR A 68 -13.83 -8.29 -10.56
N GLY A 69 -15.05 -8.07 -10.08
CA GLY A 69 -15.80 -9.09 -9.36
C GLY A 69 -17.27 -8.73 -9.24
N TYR A 70 -18.09 -9.67 -8.77
CA TYR A 70 -19.48 -9.40 -8.40
C TYR A 70 -19.55 -9.08 -6.91
N ILE A 71 -20.27 -8.01 -6.56
CA ILE A 71 -20.60 -7.69 -5.17
C ILE A 71 -21.85 -8.47 -4.77
N ASP A 72 -22.86 -8.44 -5.63
CA ASP A 72 -24.10 -9.20 -5.47
C ASP A 72 -24.60 -9.63 -6.86
N ALA A 73 -24.39 -10.90 -7.19
CA ALA A 73 -24.78 -11.47 -8.47
C ALA A 73 -26.30 -11.47 -8.67
N THR A 74 -27.09 -11.60 -7.59
CA THR A 74 -28.55 -11.63 -7.67
C THR A 74 -29.14 -10.26 -8.03
N LYS A 75 -28.48 -9.19 -7.59
CA LYS A 75 -28.84 -7.80 -7.90
C LYS A 75 -28.09 -7.23 -9.10
N GLY A 76 -27.25 -8.03 -9.76
CA GLY A 76 -26.40 -7.59 -10.88
C GLY A 76 -25.39 -6.51 -10.49
N GLN A 77 -24.98 -6.44 -9.23
CA GLN A 77 -24.02 -5.44 -8.75
C GLN A 77 -22.60 -5.93 -9.00
N VAL A 78 -21.88 -5.19 -9.84
CA VAL A 78 -20.49 -5.47 -10.21
C VAL A 78 -19.53 -4.49 -9.55
N ARG A 79 -18.37 -5.01 -9.18
CA ARG A 79 -17.21 -4.25 -8.75
C ARG A 79 -16.37 -3.91 -9.96
N LEU A 80 -16.09 -2.62 -10.12
CA LEU A 80 -15.23 -2.09 -11.16
C LEU A 80 -14.01 -1.44 -10.49
N PRO A 81 -12.78 -1.73 -10.95
CA PRO A 81 -11.60 -1.10 -10.39
C PRO A 81 -11.57 0.40 -10.73
N VAL A 82 -11.25 1.20 -9.71
CA VAL A 82 -11.08 2.66 -9.83
C VAL A 82 -9.68 3.00 -10.33
N VAL A 83 -8.70 2.19 -9.97
CA VAL A 83 -7.30 2.34 -10.33
C VAL A 83 -6.82 1.03 -10.94
N GLU A 84 -6.08 1.11 -12.03
CA GLU A 84 -5.42 -0.02 -12.65
C GLU A 84 -3.91 0.12 -12.42
N ASN A 85 -3.33 -0.86 -11.73
CA ASN A 85 -1.90 -0.88 -11.39
C ASN A 85 -1.14 -1.72 -12.42
N ASP A 86 -0.55 -1.06 -13.41
CA ASP A 86 0.17 -1.71 -14.51
C ASP A 86 1.68 -1.82 -14.20
N GLY A 87 2.01 -2.38 -13.04
CA GLY A 87 3.37 -2.65 -12.54
C GLY A 87 4.21 -1.44 -12.14
N GLN A 88 4.00 -0.26 -12.74
CA GLN A 88 4.80 0.94 -12.45
C GLN A 88 4.06 2.27 -12.65
N LYS A 89 2.87 2.26 -13.29
CA LYS A 89 2.06 3.47 -13.53
C LYS A 89 0.65 3.30 -13.01
N LEU A 90 0.20 4.29 -12.23
CA LEU A 90 -1.20 4.43 -11.82
C LEU A 90 -2.01 4.89 -13.05
N LYS A 91 -2.87 4.03 -13.58
CA LYS A 91 -3.84 4.39 -14.62
C LYS A 91 -5.23 4.54 -14.01
N LEU A 92 -6.05 5.43 -14.59
CA LEU A 92 -7.48 5.46 -14.26
C LEU A 92 -8.10 4.12 -14.67
N GLY A 93 -8.67 3.43 -13.69
CA GLY A 93 -9.38 2.17 -13.91
C GLY A 93 -10.71 2.38 -14.65
N ARG A 94 -11.38 1.28 -14.97
CA ARG A 94 -12.58 1.30 -15.81
C ARG A 94 -13.70 2.17 -15.26
N ALA A 95 -13.89 2.22 -13.93
CA ALA A 95 -14.91 3.04 -13.32
C ALA A 95 -14.73 4.53 -13.65
N ALA A 96 -13.49 5.04 -13.50
CA ALA A 96 -13.19 6.44 -13.77
C ALA A 96 -13.14 6.77 -15.27
N GLN A 97 -12.79 5.80 -16.13
CA GLN A 97 -12.89 5.98 -17.58
C GLN A 97 -14.35 6.12 -18.04
N LEU A 98 -15.26 5.34 -17.47
CA LEU A 98 -16.69 5.42 -17.80
C LEU A 98 -17.28 6.77 -17.39
N THR A 99 -16.93 7.28 -16.21
CA THR A 99 -17.37 8.61 -15.79
C THR A 99 -16.81 9.68 -16.71
N LEU A 100 -15.51 9.64 -17.05
CA LEU A 100 -14.92 10.60 -17.99
C LEU A 100 -15.58 10.56 -19.37
N GLN A 101 -16.04 9.39 -19.84
CA GLN A 101 -16.77 9.26 -21.11
C GLN A 101 -18.17 9.86 -21.02
N GLU A 102 -18.90 9.58 -19.94
CA GLU A 102 -20.26 10.08 -19.70
C GLU A 102 -20.30 11.60 -19.49
N TRP A 103 -19.24 12.16 -18.89
CA TRP A 103 -19.12 13.59 -18.58
C TRP A 103 -18.47 14.44 -19.68
N LYS A 104 -18.20 13.88 -20.87
CA LYS A 104 -17.79 14.69 -22.03
C LYS A 104 -18.86 15.71 -22.42
N ASP A 105 -20.13 15.33 -22.26
CA ASP A 105 -21.28 16.24 -22.33
C ASP A 105 -21.93 16.31 -20.94
N PRO A 106 -21.76 17.42 -20.19
CA PRO A 106 -22.24 17.53 -18.83
C PRO A 106 -23.78 17.54 -18.74
N ALA A 107 -24.48 18.02 -19.77
CA ALA A 107 -25.94 18.03 -19.78
C ALA A 107 -26.49 16.60 -19.90
N ALA A 108 -25.94 15.82 -20.84
CA ALA A 108 -26.29 14.42 -21.01
C ALA A 108 -25.85 13.55 -19.82
N GLY A 109 -24.66 13.78 -19.26
CA GLY A 109 -24.18 13.05 -18.09
C GLY A 109 -25.08 13.24 -16.87
N ARG A 110 -25.52 14.48 -16.60
CA ARG A 110 -26.43 14.77 -15.48
C ARG A 110 -27.80 14.13 -15.66
N SER A 111 -28.39 14.21 -16.86
CA SER A 111 -29.71 13.62 -17.13
C SER A 111 -29.70 12.10 -17.02
N ASN A 112 -28.65 11.45 -17.54
CA ASN A 112 -28.44 10.00 -17.39
C ASN A 112 -28.29 9.59 -15.93
N LEU A 113 -27.54 10.35 -15.14
CA LEU A 113 -27.36 10.09 -13.71
C LEU A 113 -28.69 10.20 -12.94
N ILE A 114 -29.49 11.23 -13.20
CA ILE A 114 -30.83 11.39 -12.59
C ILE A 114 -31.76 10.25 -13.01
N ALA A 115 -31.76 9.85 -14.28
CA ALA A 115 -32.58 8.74 -14.76
C ALA A 115 -32.20 7.41 -14.08
N ARG A 116 -30.91 7.12 -13.93
CA ARG A 116 -30.39 5.93 -13.22
C ARG A 116 -30.74 5.98 -11.74
N TRP A 117 -30.63 7.15 -11.10
CA TRP A 117 -31.03 7.36 -9.72
C TRP A 117 -32.51 7.08 -9.49
N ASN A 118 -33.40 7.66 -10.31
CA ASN A 118 -34.85 7.45 -10.19
C ASN A 118 -35.25 5.99 -10.41
N LYS A 119 -34.51 5.25 -11.25
CA LYS A 119 -34.73 3.81 -11.44
C LYS A 119 -34.33 2.99 -10.22
N PHE A 120 -33.24 3.38 -9.53
CA PHE A 120 -32.75 2.65 -8.36
C PHE A 120 -33.48 3.02 -7.07
N ASN A 121 -33.94 4.27 -6.96
CA ASN A 121 -34.67 4.80 -5.81
C ASN A 121 -36.05 5.32 -6.23
N PRO A 122 -37.02 4.41 -6.49
CA PRO A 122 -38.38 4.82 -6.80
C PRO A 122 -38.99 5.58 -5.61
N PRO A 123 -39.87 6.56 -5.86
CA PRO A 123 -40.53 7.29 -4.79
C PRO A 123 -41.31 6.31 -3.88
N PRO A 124 -41.38 6.58 -2.55
CA PRO A 124 -42.16 5.76 -1.65
C PRO A 124 -43.62 5.71 -2.10
N LYS A 125 -44.27 4.55 -1.91
CA LYS A 125 -45.70 4.40 -2.22
C LYS A 125 -46.49 5.45 -1.42
N PRO A 126 -47.48 6.13 -2.03
CA PRO A 126 -48.31 7.07 -1.29
C PRO A 126 -48.99 6.36 -0.10
N PRO A 127 -49.21 7.06 1.02
CA PRO A 127 -49.92 6.50 2.15
C PRO A 127 -51.31 6.03 1.72
N PRO A 128 -51.86 4.95 2.30
CA PRO A 128 -53.21 4.51 2.00
C PRO A 128 -54.17 5.67 2.32
N SER A 129 -55.13 5.92 1.41
CA SER A 129 -56.23 6.83 1.69
C SER A 129 -57.01 6.28 2.88
N PHE A 130 -57.19 7.09 3.92
CA PHE A 130 -58.16 6.79 4.96
C PHE A 130 -59.55 7.00 4.32
N GLU A 131 -60.29 5.90 4.11
CA GLU A 131 -61.74 5.95 3.86
C GLU A 131 -62.50 6.23 5.17
#